data_AF-A0A6L2NZ22-F1
#
_entry.id   AF-A0A6L2NZ22-F1
#
_cell.length_a   1.000
_cell.length_b   1.000
_cell.length_c   1.000
_cell.angle_alpha   90.00
_cell.angle_beta   90.00
_cell.angle_gamma   90.00
#
_symmetry.space_group_name_H-M   'P 1'
#
loop_
_entity.id
_entity.type
_entity.pdbx_description
1 polymer ?
#
loop_
_entity_poly.entity_id
_entity_poly.type
_entity_poly.pdbx_seq_one_letter_code
_entity_poly.pdbx_strand_id
1 'polypeptide(L)'
;MRQRHWIELFTDYDGEIRYHTGKANVVADALSRKERVKPKRVRTMNMTLQSSIKDKILAAQKEACDESAELQKGLDEMIKLRSDRALYYLDRIWVPFKG
;
A
#
# COMPACT_ATOMS: atom_id res chain seq x y z
N MET A 1 15.78 -8.14 -20.25
CA MET A 1 14.30 -7.98 -20.36
C MET A 1 13.78 -6.63 -19.84
N ARG A 2 14.51 -5.51 -20.01
CA ARG A 2 14.00 -4.17 -19.64
C ARG A 2 13.68 -3.31 -20.87
N GLN A 3 14.42 -3.48 -21.96
CA GLN A 3 14.26 -2.68 -23.19
C GLN A 3 12.89 -2.83 -23.87
N ARG A 4 12.32 -4.05 -23.93
CA ARG A 4 11.03 -4.27 -24.63
C ARG A 4 9.87 -3.49 -24.00
N HIS A 5 9.82 -3.41 -22.68
CA HIS A 5 8.74 -2.70 -21.98
C HIS A 5 8.84 -1.17 -22.13
N TRP A 6 10.04 -0.62 -22.31
CA TRP A 6 10.20 0.81 -22.59
C TRP A 6 9.71 1.19 -23.99
N ILE A 7 9.84 0.30 -24.98
CA ILE A 7 9.41 0.57 -26.37
C ILE A 7 7.89 0.77 -26.45
N GLU A 8 7.12 -0.05 -25.74
CA GLU A 8 5.65 0.08 -25.64
C GLU A 8 5.24 1.41 -24.98
N LEU A 9 6.00 1.87 -23.98
CA LEU A 9 5.73 3.16 -23.33
C LEU A 9 6.05 4.35 -24.25
N PHE A 10 7.11 4.25 -25.07
CA PHE A 10 7.48 5.32 -26.00
C PHE A 10 6.47 5.48 -27.15
N THR A 11 5.75 4.42 -27.53
CA THR A 11 4.70 4.52 -28.56
C THR A 11 3.51 5.40 -28.15
N ASP A 12 3.28 5.58 -26.84
CA ASP A 12 2.18 6.40 -26.32
C ASP A 12 2.54 7.90 -26.19
N TYR A 13 3.79 8.27 -26.46
CA TYR A 13 4.28 9.64 -26.38
C TYR A 13 4.83 10.07 -27.75
N ASP A 14 4.34 11.19 -28.29
CA ASP A 14 4.86 11.80 -29.54
C ASP A 14 6.23 12.48 -29.35
N GLY A 15 7.13 11.87 -28.57
CA GLY A 15 8.44 12.41 -28.21
C GLY A 15 9.57 11.78 -29.02
N GLU A 16 10.39 12.60 -29.68
CA GLU A 16 11.64 12.13 -30.30
C GLU A 16 12.75 11.96 -29.26
N ILE A 17 13.42 10.79 -29.26
CA ILE A 17 14.60 10.56 -28.42
C ILE A 17 15.79 11.32 -28.99
N ARG A 18 16.03 12.54 -28.48
CA ARG A 18 17.20 13.35 -28.84
C ARG A 18 18.30 13.20 -27.80
N TYR A 19 19.45 12.68 -28.24
CA TYR A 19 20.62 12.56 -27.37
C TYR A 19 21.34 13.91 -27.28
N HIS A 20 21.45 14.45 -26.07
CA HIS A 20 22.15 15.71 -25.82
C HIS A 20 23.43 15.45 -25.03
N THR A 21 24.56 15.50 -25.72
CA THR A 21 25.89 15.42 -25.11
C THR A 21 26.24 16.74 -24.42
N GLY A 22 26.25 16.76 -23.08
CA GLY A 22 26.74 17.89 -22.29
C GLY A 22 25.67 18.65 -21.50
N LYS A 23 25.67 19.99 -21.61
CA LYS A 23 25.03 20.96 -20.70
C LYS A 23 23.52 20.76 -20.44
N ALA A 24 22.81 20.09 -21.36
CA ALA A 24 21.40 19.74 -21.20
C ALA A 24 21.14 18.72 -20.08
N ASN A 25 22.12 17.88 -19.74
CA ASN A 25 22.01 16.89 -18.66
C ASN A 25 22.30 17.49 -17.28
N VAL A 26 22.76 18.74 -17.19
CA VAL A 26 23.14 19.36 -15.91
C VAL A 26 21.93 19.51 -14.98
N VAL A 27 20.77 19.88 -15.53
CA VAL A 27 19.53 20.01 -14.74
C VAL A 27 19.06 18.64 -14.26
N ALA A 28 19.05 17.64 -15.14
CA ALA A 28 18.65 16.28 -14.80
C ALA A 28 19.58 15.64 -13.76
N ASP A 29 20.91 15.82 -13.90
CA ASP A 29 21.92 15.32 -12.97
C ASP A 29 21.83 16.02 -11.60
N ALA A 30 21.64 17.35 -11.60
CA ALA A 30 21.42 18.12 -10.37
C ALA A 30 20.15 17.67 -9.62
N LEU A 31 19.05 17.40 -10.34
CA LEU A 31 17.80 16.90 -9.74
C LEU A 31 17.90 15.44 -9.28
N SER A 32 18.62 14.60 -10.02
CA SER A 32 18.86 13.19 -9.66
C SER A 32 19.68 13.06 -8.36
N ARG A 33 20.67 13.95 -8.20
CA ARG A 33 21.55 13.98 -7.01
C ARG A 33 20.91 14.59 -5.77
N LYS A 34 19.70 15.16 -5.86
CA LYS A 34 18.99 15.68 -4.68
C LYS A 34 18.60 14.50 -3.80
N GLU A 35 19.35 14.31 -2.72
CA GLU A 35 19.08 13.27 -1.72
C GLU A 35 17.63 13.38 -1.25
N ARG A 36 16.84 12.33 -1.50
CA ARG A 36 15.53 12.17 -0.86
C ARG A 36 15.78 11.96 0.62
N VAL A 37 15.82 13.06 1.38
CA VAL A 37 15.89 13.03 2.85
C VAL A 37 14.83 12.04 3.32
N LYS A 38 15.27 10.92 3.88
CA LYS A 38 14.34 9.93 4.44
C LYS A 38 13.50 10.65 5.48
N PRO A 39 12.16 10.67 5.36
CA PRO A 39 11.34 11.33 6.36
C PRO A 39 11.66 10.72 7.72
N LYS A 40 12.07 11.58 8.67
CA LYS A 40 12.41 11.18 10.04
C LYS A 40 11.10 10.71 10.70
N ARG A 41 10.89 9.39 10.75
CA ARG A 41 9.67 8.80 11.32
C ARG A 41 9.68 8.98 12.83
N VAL A 42 8.93 9.96 13.32
CA VAL A 42 8.65 10.15 14.75
C VAL A 42 7.77 8.99 15.22
N ARG A 43 8.23 8.22 16.23
CA ARG A 43 7.57 6.98 16.68
C ARG A 43 6.38 7.22 17.63
N THR A 44 6.32 8.37 18.30
CA THR A 44 5.38 8.62 19.39
C THR A 44 3.92 8.65 18.93
N MET A 45 3.61 9.39 17.87
CA MET A 45 2.25 9.46 17.30
C MET A 45 1.83 8.15 16.60
N ASN A 46 2.79 7.38 16.08
CA ASN A 46 2.52 6.09 15.45
C ASN A 46 1.98 5.06 16.46
N MET A 47 2.47 5.06 17.70
CA MET A 47 1.99 4.13 18.74
C MET A 47 0.54 4.44 19.15
N THR A 48 0.18 5.71 19.35
CA THR A 48 -1.18 6.13 19.74
C THR A 48 -2.20 5.96 18.61
N LEU A 49 -1.78 6.19 17.36
CA LEU A 49 -2.61 5.91 16.19
C LEU A 49 -2.78 4.40 15.99
N GLN A 50 -1.73 3.60 16.15
CA GLN A 50 -1.83 2.15 15.97
C GLN A 50 -2.77 1.51 17.02
N SER A 51 -2.70 1.91 18.29
CA SER A 51 -3.62 1.37 19.31
C SER A 51 -5.07 1.72 19.01
N SER A 52 -5.36 3.00 18.77
CA SER A 52 -6.73 3.47 18.49
C SER A 52 -7.32 2.92 17.19
N ILE A 53 -6.51 2.72 16.14
CA ILE A 53 -6.95 2.10 14.88
C ILE A 53 -7.16 0.60 15.07
N LYS A 54 -6.28 -0.09 15.80
CA LYS A 54 -6.42 -1.52 16.08
C LYS A 54 -7.73 -1.79 16.83
N ASP A 55 -8.06 -0.99 17.82
CA ASP A 55 -9.31 -1.13 18.59
C ASP A 55 -10.55 -0.94 17.71
N LYS A 56 -10.53 0.06 16.81
CA LYS A 56 -11.61 0.30 15.83
C LYS A 56 -11.79 -0.86 14.84
N ILE A 57 -10.68 -1.41 14.34
CA ILE A 57 -10.73 -2.56 13.43
C ILE A 57 -11.34 -3.77 14.15
N LEU A 58 -10.92 -4.06 15.38
CA LEU A 58 -11.46 -5.18 16.17
C LEU A 58 -12.96 -5.02 16.44
N ALA A 59 -13.41 -3.80 16.76
CA ALA A 59 -14.83 -3.52 16.96
C ALA A 59 -15.65 -3.77 15.68
N ALA A 60 -15.18 -3.26 14.54
CA ALA A 60 -15.85 -3.44 13.26
C ALA A 60 -15.85 -4.91 12.80
N GLN A 61 -14.75 -5.64 13.04
CA GLN A 61 -14.65 -7.08 12.76
C GLN A 61 -15.69 -7.88 13.55
N LYS A 62 -15.84 -7.57 14.85
CA LYS A 62 -16.82 -8.22 15.71
C LYS A 62 -18.24 -7.98 15.20
N GLU A 63 -18.57 -6.74 14.91
CA GLU A 63 -19.89 -6.35 14.40
C GLU A 63 -20.23 -7.04 13.07
N ALA A 64 -19.28 -7.08 12.13
CA ALA A 64 -19.48 -7.76 10.85
C ALA A 64 -19.54 -9.29 10.98
N CYS A 65 -18.85 -9.88 11.97
CA CYS A 65 -18.94 -11.30 12.27
C CYS A 65 -20.31 -11.67 12.88
N ASP A 66 -20.83 -10.80 13.75
CA ASP A 66 -22.17 -10.96 14.33
C ASP A 66 -23.26 -10.83 13.22
N GLU A 67 -23.12 -9.89 12.28
CA GLU A 67 -24.04 -9.71 11.13
C GLU A 67 -23.96 -10.84 10.08
N SER A 68 -22.75 -11.34 9.78
CA SER A 68 -22.54 -12.42 8.80
C SER A 68 -22.80 -13.82 9.35
N ALA A 69 -22.75 -14.00 10.67
CA ALA A 69 -23.17 -15.24 11.34
C ALA A 69 -24.66 -15.56 11.08
N GLU A 70 -25.47 -14.55 10.78
CA GLU A 70 -26.87 -14.73 10.36
C GLU A 70 -27.02 -15.13 8.88
N LEU A 71 -26.03 -14.87 8.01
CA LEU A 71 -26.19 -14.95 6.55
C LEU A 71 -25.28 -15.96 5.81
N GLN A 72 -24.08 -16.32 6.27
CA GLN A 72 -23.17 -17.14 5.45
C GLN A 72 -22.14 -17.96 6.25
N LYS A 73 -22.39 -19.27 6.35
CA LYS A 73 -21.43 -20.30 6.79
C LYS A 73 -20.28 -20.58 5.78
N GLY A 74 -20.23 -19.91 4.64
CA GLY A 74 -19.32 -20.23 3.53
C GLY A 74 -17.98 -19.48 3.52
N LEU A 75 -17.88 -18.35 4.23
CA LEU A 75 -16.67 -17.50 4.25
C LEU A 75 -15.73 -17.83 5.42
N ASP A 76 -16.17 -18.71 6.32
CA ASP A 76 -15.54 -19.04 7.60
C ASP A 76 -14.22 -19.82 7.44
N GLU A 77 -14.05 -20.55 6.33
CA GLU A 77 -12.86 -21.39 6.10
C GLU A 77 -11.59 -20.60 5.74
N MET A 78 -11.74 -19.34 5.28
CA MET A 78 -10.61 -18.52 4.81
C MET A 78 -10.15 -17.46 5.81
N ILE A 79 -10.97 -17.16 6.82
CA ILE A 79 -10.66 -16.15 7.83
C ILE A 79 -10.04 -16.82 9.05
N LYS A 80 -8.81 -16.41 9.40
CA LYS A 80 -8.06 -16.98 10.53
C LYS A 80 -8.00 -16.01 11.70
N LEU A 81 -8.44 -16.45 12.87
CA LEU A 81 -8.19 -15.76 14.13
C LEU A 81 -6.74 -16.01 14.57
N ARG A 82 -5.99 -14.93 14.87
CA ARG A 82 -4.62 -15.01 15.39
C ARG A 82 -4.55 -14.61 16.87
N SER A 83 -3.37 -14.77 17.46
CA SER A 83 -3.09 -14.47 18.88
C SER A 83 -3.27 -13.00 19.25
N ASP A 84 -3.24 -12.10 18.28
CA ASP A 84 -3.49 -10.66 18.44
C ASP A 84 -4.99 -10.29 18.46
N ARG A 85 -5.87 -11.29 18.47
CA ARG A 85 -7.34 -11.22 18.46
C ARG A 85 -7.95 -10.63 17.18
N ALA A 86 -7.13 -10.37 16.15
CA ALA A 86 -7.62 -9.88 14.87
C ALA A 86 -7.91 -11.03 13.91
N LEU A 87 -8.91 -10.83 13.06
CA LEU A 87 -9.21 -11.72 11.95
C LEU A 87 -8.32 -11.41 10.74
N TYR A 88 -7.80 -12.45 10.09
CA TYR A 88 -6.91 -12.36 8.93
C TYR A 88 -7.48 -13.07 7.71
N TYR A 89 -7.30 -12.49 6.53
CA TYR A 89 -7.55 -13.10 5.23
C TYR A 89 -6.26 -13.09 4.41
N LEU A 90 -5.81 -14.25 3.91
CA LEU A 90 -4.55 -14.40 3.16
C LEU A 90 -3.37 -13.66 3.82
N ASP A 91 -3.18 -13.89 5.12
CA ASP A 91 -2.13 -13.30 5.96
C ASP A 91 -2.15 -11.76 6.12
N ARG A 92 -3.25 -11.11 5.74
CA ARG A 92 -3.49 -9.68 6.00
C ARG A 92 -4.64 -9.50 6.99
N ILE A 93 -4.58 -8.46 7.81
CA ILE A 93 -5.69 -8.09 8.69
C ILE A 93 -6.91 -7.82 7.81
N TRP A 94 -7.98 -8.56 8.06
CA TRP A 94 -9.24 -8.38 7.35
C TRP A 94 -9.92 -7.11 7.87
N VAL A 95 -10.30 -6.17 7.00
CA VAL A 95 -11.02 -4.96 7.42
C VAL A 95 -12.39 -5.01 6.77
N PRO A 96 -13.47 -5.14 7.56
CA PRO A 96 -14.82 -5.15 7.01
C PRO A 96 -15.14 -3.80 6.37
N PHE A 97 -15.73 -3.84 5.19
CA PHE A 97 -16.22 -2.65 4.51
C PHE A 97 -17.63 -2.34 5.02
N LYS A 98 -17.74 -1.40 5.98
CA LYS A 98 -19.04 -0.80 6.34
C LYS A 98 -19.25 0.43 5.47
N GLY A 99 -20.11 0.29 4.45
CA GLY A 99 -20.58 1.37 3.59
C GLY A 99 -21.96 1.87 4.02
#